data_AF-A0A2V9K0I6-F1
#
_entry.id   AF-A0A2V9K0I6-F1
#
_cell.length_a   1.000
_cell.length_b   1.000
_cell.length_c   1.000
_cell.angle_alpha   90.00
_cell.angle_beta   90.00
_cell.angle_gamma   90.00
#
_symmetry.space_group_name_H-M   'P 1'
#
loop_
_entity.id
_entity.type
_entity.pdbx_description
1 polymer ?
#
loop_
_entity_poly.entity_id
_entity_poly.type
_entity_poly.pdbx_seq_one_letter_code
_entity_poly.pdbx_strand_id
1 'polypeptide(L)'
;MEKVPHVVVIQAAGANPFYRTLASGSPDLVPVADPRTEATAIRIGHPANWKKARRVLEWTGGFCECVTDEEIFEAKKILADDGVGCEPASAATVAGVRKLVRAGKIDRHADIVCVLTGNQLKDTEYIMRHRSEAEESRQRLRVEPDLAALRKALEKALTVPV
;
A
#
# COMPACT_ATOMS: atom_id res chain seq x y z
N MET A 1 -3.74 -30.92 0.26
CA MET A 1 -4.34 -29.58 0.42
C MET A 1 -5.67 -29.60 -0.30
N GLU A 2 -6.78 -29.34 0.40
CA GLU A 2 -8.12 -29.33 -0.22
C GLU A 2 -8.42 -28.03 -0.98
N LYS A 3 -7.70 -26.93 -0.70
CA LYS A 3 -7.84 -25.65 -1.39
C LYS A 3 -6.50 -24.90 -1.42
N VAL A 4 -6.17 -24.29 -2.56
CA VAL A 4 -5.00 -23.41 -2.73
C VAL A 4 -5.51 -21.97 -2.75
N PRO A 5 -4.92 -21.02 -2.00
CA PRO A 5 -5.33 -19.62 -2.07
C PRO A 5 -4.94 -19.02 -3.43
N HIS A 6 -5.82 -18.18 -3.99
CA HIS A 6 -5.48 -17.38 -5.16
C HIS A 6 -4.42 -16.35 -4.78
N VAL A 7 -3.30 -16.31 -5.51
CA VAL A 7 -2.25 -15.32 -5.27
C VAL A 7 -2.54 -14.07 -6.10
N VAL A 8 -2.55 -12.91 -5.44
CA VAL A 8 -2.65 -11.61 -6.11
C VAL A 8 -1.35 -10.87 -5.96
N VAL A 9 -0.72 -10.51 -7.09
CA VAL A 9 0.48 -9.67 -7.11
C VAL A 9 0.07 -8.23 -7.33
N ILE A 10 0.53 -7.33 -6.46
CA ILE A 10 0.29 -5.89 -6.61
C ILE A 10 1.61 -5.18 -6.92
N GLN A 11 1.61 -4.35 -7.96
CA GLN A 11 2.74 -3.48 -8.29
C GLN A 11 2.36 -2.00 -8.19
N ALA A 12 3.33 -1.12 -7.92
CA ALA A 12 3.11 0.31 -8.05
C ALA A 12 2.94 0.70 -9.53
N ALA A 13 2.03 1.62 -9.86
CA ALA A 13 1.65 1.95 -11.22
C ALA A 13 2.83 2.41 -12.10
N GLY A 14 3.79 3.15 -11.53
CA GLY A 14 5.00 3.56 -12.25
C GLY A 14 6.14 2.53 -12.22
N ALA A 15 5.96 1.37 -11.59
CA ALA A 15 6.92 0.26 -11.55
C ALA A 15 6.20 -1.10 -11.70
N ASN A 16 5.43 -1.26 -12.78
CA ASN A 16 4.52 -2.38 -13.00
C ASN A 16 4.85 -3.32 -14.19
N PRO A 17 6.13 -3.70 -14.45
CA PRO A 17 6.49 -4.48 -15.63
C PRO A 17 5.79 -5.85 -15.71
N PHE A 18 5.51 -6.50 -14.57
CA PHE A 18 4.85 -7.79 -14.56
C PHE A 18 3.36 -7.67 -14.88
N TYR A 19 2.67 -6.68 -14.31
CA TYR A 19 1.31 -6.33 -14.70
C TYR A 19 1.21 -6.03 -16.20
N ARG A 20 2.10 -5.17 -16.74
CA ARG A 20 2.13 -4.83 -18.18
C ARG A 20 2.31 -6.06 -19.06
N THR A 21 3.18 -6.98 -18.64
CA THR A 21 3.44 -8.25 -19.34
C THR A 21 2.18 -9.10 -19.44
N LEU A 22 1.45 -9.27 -18.33
CA LEU A 22 0.23 -10.07 -18.32
C LEU A 22 -0.91 -9.38 -19.08
N ALA A 23 -1.06 -8.07 -18.90
CA ALA A 23 -2.13 -7.29 -19.55
C ALA A 23 -1.98 -7.24 -21.08
N SER A 24 -0.75 -7.25 -21.61
CA SER A 24 -0.49 -7.27 -23.05
C SER A 24 -0.54 -8.67 -23.67
N GLY A 25 -0.64 -9.73 -22.85
CA GLY A 25 -0.51 -11.12 -23.31
C GLY A 25 0.90 -11.46 -23.83
N SER A 26 1.90 -10.65 -23.50
CA SER A 26 3.26 -10.86 -23.98
C SER A 26 3.86 -12.17 -23.44
N PRO A 27 4.50 -13.00 -24.28
CA PRO A 27 5.18 -14.22 -23.81
C PRO A 27 6.42 -13.91 -22.97
N ASP A 28 7.02 -12.73 -23.19
CA ASP A 28 8.22 -12.22 -22.54
C ASP A 28 7.93 -10.98 -21.68
N LEU A 29 8.79 -10.74 -20.69
CA LEU A 29 8.68 -9.58 -19.80
C LEU A 29 8.71 -8.28 -20.61
N VAL A 30 7.75 -7.40 -20.33
CA VAL A 30 7.70 -6.02 -20.81
C VAL A 30 8.30 -5.12 -19.73
N PRO A 31 9.59 -4.75 -19.81
CA PRO A 31 10.25 -3.97 -18.76
C PRO A 31 9.76 -2.51 -18.73
N VAL A 32 9.99 -1.86 -17.60
CA VAL A 32 9.87 -0.41 -17.42
C VAL A 32 11.27 0.15 -17.29
N ALA A 33 11.72 0.96 -18.25
CA ALA A 33 13.09 1.46 -18.29
C ALA A 33 13.43 2.42 -17.14
N ASP A 34 12.49 3.32 -16.81
CA ASP A 34 12.61 4.28 -15.72
C ASP A 34 11.46 4.09 -14.72
N PRO A 35 11.54 3.07 -13.83
CA PRO A 35 10.47 2.79 -12.88
C PRO A 35 10.39 3.90 -11.82
N ARG A 36 9.22 4.49 -11.64
CA ARG A 36 8.97 5.58 -10.68
C ARG A 36 7.88 5.21 -9.69
N THR A 37 8.23 5.24 -8.41
CA THR A 37 7.30 5.11 -7.29
C THR A 37 8.01 5.56 -6.03
N GLU A 38 7.27 6.13 -5.10
CA GLU A 38 7.74 6.40 -3.75
C GLU A 38 7.90 5.13 -2.90
N ALA A 39 7.23 4.03 -3.27
CA ALA A 39 7.43 2.71 -2.67
C ALA A 39 8.72 2.06 -3.18
N THR A 40 9.86 2.60 -2.73
CA THR A 40 11.21 2.28 -3.24
C THR A 40 11.53 0.79 -3.28
N ALA A 41 11.06 0.00 -2.31
CA ALA A 41 11.31 -1.44 -2.25
C ALA A 41 10.68 -2.24 -3.41
N ILE A 42 9.66 -1.70 -4.07
CA ILE A 42 9.02 -2.28 -5.26
C ILE A 42 9.24 -1.44 -6.53
N ARG A 43 10.19 -0.49 -6.51
CA ARG A 43 10.62 0.29 -7.67
C ARG A 43 11.50 -0.55 -8.60
N ILE A 44 10.91 -1.55 -9.24
CA ILE A 44 11.62 -2.56 -10.03
C ILE A 44 11.09 -2.55 -11.47
N GLY A 45 11.96 -2.19 -12.41
CA GLY A 45 11.64 -2.12 -13.84
C GLY A 45 11.83 -3.45 -14.60
N HIS A 46 12.65 -4.36 -14.07
CA HIS A 46 12.95 -5.65 -14.69
C HIS A 46 13.08 -6.77 -13.63
N PRO A 47 11.96 -7.30 -13.10
CA PRO A 47 11.97 -8.28 -12.00
C PRO A 47 12.63 -9.60 -12.42
N ALA A 48 13.70 -10.00 -11.73
CA ALA A 48 14.48 -11.21 -12.05
C ALA A 48 13.66 -12.51 -11.99
N ASN A 49 12.70 -12.60 -11.06
CA ASN A 49 11.92 -13.82 -10.80
C ASN A 49 10.53 -13.83 -11.45
N TRP A 50 10.29 -13.01 -12.49
CA TRP A 50 8.95 -12.88 -13.10
C TRP A 50 8.37 -14.20 -13.64
N LYS A 51 9.20 -15.10 -14.19
CA LYS A 51 8.75 -16.42 -14.67
C LYS A 51 8.24 -17.30 -13.53
N LYS A 52 8.84 -17.20 -12.33
CA LYS A 52 8.37 -17.90 -11.14
C LYS A 52 7.03 -17.32 -10.66
N ALA A 53 6.90 -16.00 -10.65
CA ALA A 53 5.65 -15.33 -10.32
C ALA A 53 4.51 -15.73 -11.28
N ARG A 54 4.78 -15.74 -12.60
CA ARG A 54 3.82 -16.18 -13.62
C ARG A 54 3.31 -17.60 -13.36
N ARG A 55 4.22 -18.54 -13.11
CA ARG A 55 3.87 -19.94 -12.78
C ARG A 55 2.99 -20.04 -11.54
N VAL A 56 3.24 -19.22 -10.51
CA VAL A 56 2.41 -19.20 -9.30
C VAL A 56 1.02 -18.67 -9.61
N LEU A 57 0.88 -17.61 -10.40
CA LEU A 57 -0.44 -17.10 -10.80
C LEU A 57 -1.21 -18.16 -11.60
N GLU A 58 -0.57 -18.82 -12.57
CA GLU A 58 -1.17 -19.90 -13.35
C GLU A 58 -1.62 -21.07 -12.47
N TRP A 59 -0.77 -21.50 -11.52
CA TRP A 59 -1.07 -22.62 -10.62
C TRP A 59 -2.19 -22.29 -9.62
N THR A 60 -2.25 -21.05 -9.14
CA THR A 60 -3.21 -20.62 -8.12
C THR A 60 -4.47 -20.00 -8.69
N GLY A 61 -4.63 -19.88 -10.02
CA GLY A 61 -5.72 -19.08 -10.60
C GLY A 61 -5.67 -17.60 -10.19
N GLY A 62 -4.47 -17.14 -9.82
CA GLY A 62 -4.20 -15.79 -9.36
C GLY A 62 -4.07 -14.78 -10.50
N PHE A 63 -3.86 -13.52 -10.15
CA PHE A 63 -3.65 -12.45 -11.13
C PHE A 63 -2.73 -11.34 -10.59
N CYS A 64 -2.39 -10.39 -11.46
CA CYS A 64 -1.60 -9.22 -11.11
C CYS A 64 -2.45 -7.95 -11.31
N GLU A 65 -2.25 -6.97 -10.46
CA GLU A 65 -2.90 -5.65 -10.54
C GLU A 65 -1.87 -4.57 -10.17
N CYS A 66 -2.15 -3.31 -10.51
CA CYS A 66 -1.32 -2.19 -10.06
C CYS A 66 -2.10 -1.11 -9.33
N VAL A 67 -1.43 -0.38 -8.45
CA VAL A 67 -2.00 0.71 -7.64
C VAL A 67 -1.13 1.96 -7.72
N THR A 68 -1.73 3.14 -7.61
CA THR A 68 -0.97 4.41 -7.63
C THR A 68 -0.27 4.68 -6.29
N ASP A 69 0.69 5.59 -6.26
CA ASP A 69 1.36 5.99 -5.02
C ASP A 69 0.37 6.65 -4.05
N GLU A 70 -0.64 7.36 -4.55
CA GLU A 70 -1.73 7.92 -3.75
C GLU A 70 -2.58 6.81 -3.12
N GLU A 71 -2.91 5.74 -3.86
CA GLU A 71 -3.63 4.59 -3.31
C GLU A 71 -2.80 3.86 -2.24
N ILE A 72 -1.48 3.74 -2.43
CA ILE A 72 -0.55 3.19 -1.44
C ILE A 72 -0.53 4.05 -0.18
N PHE A 73 -0.45 5.38 -0.33
CA PHE A 73 -0.44 6.32 0.79
C PHE A 73 -1.74 6.25 1.60
N GLU A 74 -2.89 6.25 0.92
CA GLU A 74 -4.20 6.13 1.56
C GLU A 74 -4.36 4.79 2.29
N ALA A 75 -3.86 3.69 1.72
CA ALA A 75 -3.85 2.40 2.40
C ALA A 75 -2.98 2.39 3.66
N LYS A 76 -1.84 3.08 3.63
CA LYS A 76 -0.95 3.25 4.80
C LYS A 76 -1.64 4.05 5.91
N LYS A 77 -2.41 5.08 5.57
CA LYS A 77 -3.19 5.87 6.55
C LYS A 77 -4.24 5.00 7.24
N ILE A 78 -4.99 4.22 6.49
CA ILE A 78 -5.99 3.28 7.04
C ILE A 78 -5.33 2.28 7.99
N LEU A 79 -4.21 1.67 7.57
CA LEU A 79 -3.45 0.76 8.45
C LEU A 79 -3.00 1.45 9.75
N ALA A 80 -2.55 2.70 9.65
CA ALA A 80 -2.11 3.47 10.82
C ALA A 80 -3.28 3.81 11.76
N ASP A 81 -4.47 4.08 11.23
CA ASP A 81 -5.70 4.30 12.02
C ASP A 81 -6.09 3.01 12.79
N ASP A 82 -5.80 1.84 12.22
CA ASP A 82 -5.95 0.53 12.87
C ASP A 82 -4.74 0.16 13.79
N GLY A 83 -3.77 1.05 13.97
CA GLY A 83 -2.59 0.83 14.82
C GLY A 83 -1.49 -0.03 14.19
N VAL A 84 -1.56 -0.29 12.88
CA VAL A 84 -0.58 -1.10 12.13
C VAL A 84 0.37 -0.22 11.31
N GLY A 85 1.65 -0.30 11.61
CA GLY A 85 2.70 0.43 10.91
C GLY A 85 3.52 -0.42 9.94
N CYS A 86 3.55 -0.06 8.64
CA CYS A 86 4.38 -0.74 7.64
C CYS A 86 5.10 0.23 6.67
N GLU A 87 6.07 -0.28 5.91
CA GLU A 87 6.68 0.46 4.79
C GLU A 87 5.67 0.67 3.63
N PRO A 88 5.89 1.63 2.71
CA PRO A 88 4.95 1.90 1.60
C PRO A 88 4.71 0.68 0.70
N ALA A 89 5.76 -0.08 0.36
CA ALA A 89 5.63 -1.28 -0.46
C ALA A 89 4.70 -2.34 0.13
N SER A 90 4.66 -2.46 1.47
CA SER A 90 3.74 -3.36 2.16
C SER A 90 2.29 -2.89 2.01
N ALA A 91 2.04 -1.58 2.13
CA ALA A 91 0.71 -0.99 2.02
C ALA A 91 0.10 -1.16 0.62
N ALA A 92 0.91 -1.40 -0.41
CA ALA A 92 0.42 -1.72 -1.76
C ALA A 92 -0.52 -2.94 -1.78
N THR A 93 -0.32 -3.93 -0.91
CA THR A 93 -1.21 -5.09 -0.81
C THR A 93 -2.64 -4.68 -0.40
N VAL A 94 -2.75 -3.84 0.62
CA VAL A 94 -4.03 -3.31 1.13
C VAL A 94 -4.69 -2.36 0.12
N ALA A 95 -3.90 -1.52 -0.53
CA ALA A 95 -4.38 -0.69 -1.64
C ALA A 95 -4.98 -1.55 -2.75
N GLY A 96 -4.29 -2.64 -3.13
CA GLY A 96 -4.74 -3.59 -4.13
C GLY A 96 -6.05 -4.26 -3.75
N VAL A 97 -6.17 -4.75 -2.51
CA VAL A 97 -7.42 -5.33 -2.00
C VAL A 97 -8.58 -4.34 -2.10
N ARG A 98 -8.39 -3.10 -1.60
CA ARG A 98 -9.41 -2.05 -1.66
C ARG A 98 -9.84 -1.75 -3.10
N LYS A 99 -8.89 -1.66 -4.04
CA LYS A 99 -9.17 -1.46 -5.47
C LYS A 99 -9.98 -2.64 -6.05
N LEU A 100 -9.54 -3.87 -5.79
CA LEU A 100 -10.12 -5.08 -6.37
C LEU A 100 -11.51 -5.41 -5.83
N VAL A 101 -11.75 -5.17 -4.54
CA VAL A 101 -13.08 -5.30 -3.94
C VAL A 101 -14.05 -4.26 -4.51
N ARG A 102 -13.61 -3.01 -4.67
CA ARG A 102 -14.44 -1.96 -5.31
C ARG A 102 -14.78 -2.29 -6.76
N ALA A 103 -13.86 -2.92 -7.48
CA ALA A 103 -14.08 -3.37 -8.86
C ALA A 103 -14.89 -4.68 -8.96
N GLY A 104 -15.28 -5.31 -7.85
CA GLY A 104 -16.00 -6.58 -7.84
C GLY A 104 -15.16 -7.79 -8.28
N LYS A 105 -13.83 -7.66 -8.37
CA LYS A 105 -12.91 -8.76 -8.70
C LYS A 105 -12.60 -9.66 -7.50
N ILE A 106 -12.70 -9.12 -6.29
CA ILE A 106 -12.63 -9.87 -5.04
C ILE A 106 -13.97 -9.70 -4.31
N ASP A 107 -14.52 -10.80 -3.82
CA ASP A 107 -15.77 -10.79 -3.06
C ASP A 107 -15.61 -9.98 -1.75
N ARG A 108 -16.64 -9.23 -1.37
CA ARG A 108 -16.63 -8.38 -0.16
C ARG A 108 -16.45 -9.18 1.13
N HIS A 109 -16.78 -10.46 1.13
CA HIS A 109 -16.69 -11.37 2.26
C HIS A 109 -15.59 -12.42 2.08
N ALA A 110 -14.66 -12.20 1.15
CA ALA A 110 -13.53 -13.10 0.96
C ALA A 110 -12.56 -13.06 2.16
N ASP A 111 -12.03 -14.22 2.52
CA ASP A 111 -10.89 -14.32 3.44
C ASP A 111 -9.61 -13.91 2.71
N ILE A 112 -8.94 -12.86 3.21
CA ILE A 112 -7.78 -12.25 2.54
C ILE A 112 -6.62 -12.15 3.53
N VAL A 113 -5.43 -12.53 3.06
CA VAL A 113 -4.18 -12.32 3.79
C VAL A 113 -3.33 -11.30 3.03
N CYS A 114 -3.14 -10.13 3.63
CA CYS A 114 -2.22 -9.10 3.13
C CYS A 114 -0.83 -9.31 3.73
N VAL A 115 0.20 -9.40 2.88
CA VAL A 115 1.59 -9.58 3.33
C VAL A 115 2.26 -8.23 3.51
N LEU A 116 2.51 -7.85 4.76
CA LEU A 116 3.26 -6.64 5.11
C LEU A 116 4.74 -6.98 5.27
N THR A 117 5.49 -6.84 4.18
CA THR A 117 6.90 -7.26 4.05
C THR A 117 7.91 -6.49 4.90
N GLY A 118 7.59 -5.26 5.31
CA GLY A 118 8.55 -4.37 5.95
C GLY A 118 7.95 -3.49 7.03
N ASN A 119 8.74 -3.24 8.07
CA ASN A 119 8.36 -2.40 9.20
C ASN A 119 8.35 -0.91 8.81
N GLN A 120 7.46 -0.14 9.43
CA GLN A 120 7.36 1.32 9.26
C GLN A 120 8.71 2.05 9.43
N LEU A 121 9.56 1.59 10.35
CA LEU A 121 10.85 2.24 10.67
C LEU A 121 11.91 2.11 9.55
N LYS A 122 11.66 1.32 8.51
CA LYS A 122 12.59 1.16 7.39
C LYS A 122 12.59 2.38 6.45
N ASP A 123 11.49 3.12 6.38
CA ASP A 123 11.32 4.25 5.48
C ASP A 123 10.78 5.46 6.24
N THR A 124 11.63 5.98 7.14
CA THR A 124 11.32 7.14 7.97
C THR A 124 11.18 8.41 7.13
N GLU A 125 11.93 8.52 6.04
CA GLU A 125 11.89 9.68 5.16
C GLU A 125 10.53 9.82 4.47
N TYR A 126 9.99 8.73 3.91
CA TYR A 126 8.64 8.71 3.36
C TYR A 126 7.60 9.22 4.36
N ILE A 127 7.70 8.76 5.62
CA ILE A 127 6.78 9.18 6.69
C ILE A 127 6.94 10.65 7.01
N MET A 128 8.18 11.16 7.07
CA MET A 128 8.44 12.55 7.40
C MET A 128 7.92 13.50 6.32
N ARG A 129 8.16 13.22 5.03
CA ARG A 129 7.66 14.06 3.92
C ARG A 129 6.14 14.19 3.95
N HIS A 130 5.45 13.06 4.08
CA HIS A 130 3.97 13.04 4.14
C HIS A 130 3.39 13.54 5.46
N ARG A 131 4.22 13.67 6.52
CA ARG A 131 3.85 14.35 7.76
C ARG A 131 4.02 15.86 7.68
N SER A 132 5.06 16.35 6.99
CA SER A 132 5.38 17.78 6.91
C SER A 132 4.48 18.53 5.93
N GLU A 133 4.04 17.90 4.85
CA GLU A 133 3.15 18.56 3.88
C GLU A 133 1.73 18.78 4.42
N ALA A 134 1.32 17.99 5.41
CA ALA A 134 0.18 18.28 6.25
C ALA A 134 0.60 19.20 7.41
N GLU A 135 0.94 20.46 7.11
CA GLU A 135 1.31 21.48 8.11
C GLU A 135 0.19 21.77 9.14
N GLU A 136 -1.01 21.24 8.92
CA GLU A 136 -2.12 21.17 9.89
C GLU A 136 -2.48 19.71 10.26
N SER A 137 -1.49 18.83 10.41
CA SER A 137 -1.75 17.48 10.92
C SER A 137 -2.38 17.57 12.31
N ARG A 138 -3.61 17.04 12.43
CA ARG A 138 -4.42 16.90 13.66
C ARG A 138 -3.65 16.38 14.88
N GLN A 139 -2.45 15.83 14.69
CA GLN A 139 -1.64 15.16 15.70
C GLN A 139 -0.73 16.10 16.51
N ARG A 140 -0.51 17.36 16.12
CA ARG A 140 0.36 18.29 16.87
C ARG A 140 -0.33 19.62 17.15
N LEU A 141 -0.95 19.72 18.31
CA LEU A 141 -1.44 20.98 18.84
C LEU A 141 -0.30 21.67 19.59
N ARG A 142 0.10 22.86 19.13
CA ARG A 142 0.96 23.75 19.92
C ARG A 142 0.07 24.45 20.95
N VAL A 143 0.46 24.34 22.21
CA VAL A 143 -0.24 24.96 23.34
C VAL A 143 0.78 25.70 24.20
N GLU A 144 0.33 26.76 24.86
CA GLU A 144 1.11 27.39 25.93
C GLU A 144 1.43 26.36 27.02
N PRO A 145 2.58 26.48 27.73
CA PRO A 145 3.00 25.57 28.79
C PRO A 145 2.17 25.77 30.08
N ASP A 146 0.85 25.68 29.94
CA ASP A 146 -0.18 25.91 30.95
C ASP A 146 -1.26 24.80 30.89
N LEU A 147 -1.75 24.40 32.06
CA LEU A 147 -2.73 23.30 32.18
C LEU A 147 -4.10 23.68 31.60
N ALA A 148 -4.52 24.95 31.69
CA ALA A 148 -5.80 25.37 31.13
C ALA A 148 -5.73 25.42 29.59
N ALA A 149 -4.61 25.90 29.04
CA ALA A 149 -4.33 25.84 27.61
C ALA A 149 -4.32 24.39 27.07
N LEU A 150 -3.66 23.48 27.79
CA LEU A 150 -3.65 22.04 27.44
C LEU A 150 -5.05 21.42 27.50
N ARG A 151 -5.82 21.67 28.57
CA ARG A 151 -7.19 21.14 28.72
C ARG A 151 -8.09 21.58 27.57
N LYS A 152 -8.10 22.88 27.24
CA LYS A 152 -8.89 23.43 26.14
C LYS A 152 -8.54 22.78 24.79
N ALA A 153 -7.25 22.53 24.55
CA ALA A 153 -6.79 21.88 23.33
C ALA A 153 -7.26 20.41 23.24
N LEU A 154 -7.18 19.67 24.35
CA LEU A 154 -7.64 18.27 24.42
C LEU A 154 -9.17 18.16 24.26
N GLU A 155 -9.94 19.04 24.90
CA GLU A 155 -11.41 19.09 24.73
C GLU A 155 -11.79 19.27 23.26
N LYS A 156 -11.10 20.17 22.54
CA LYS A 156 -11.31 20.37 21.11
C LYS A 156 -10.91 19.14 20.27
N ALA A 157 -9.83 18.45 20.64
CA ALA A 157 -9.33 17.29 19.90
C ALA A 157 -10.21 16.04 20.08
N LEU A 158 -10.74 15.83 21.30
CA LEU A 158 -11.52 14.65 21.67
C LEU A 158 -13.01 14.76 21.34
N THR A 159 -13.50 15.95 21.01
CA THR A 159 -14.90 16.20 20.64
C THR A 159 -15.18 16.07 19.13
N VAL A 160 -14.16 15.81 18.32
CA VAL A 160 -14.35 15.52 16.89
C VAL A 160 -14.95 14.11 16.76
N PRO A 161 -16.12 13.93 16.12
CA PRO A 161 -16.69 12.60 15.91
C PRO A 161 -15.70 11.71 15.15
N VAL A 162 -15.59 10.45 15.58
CA VAL A 162 -14.86 9.38 14.89
C VAL A 162 -15.53 9.07 13.56
#